data_AF-A0A6A7ADY8-F1
#
_entry.id   AF-A0A6A7ADY8-F1
#
_cell.length_a   1.000
_cell.length_b   1.000
_cell.length_c   1.000
_cell.angle_alpha   90.00
_cell.angle_beta   90.00
_cell.angle_gamma   90.00
#
_symmetry.space_group_name_H-M   'P 1'
#
loop_
_entity.id
_entity.type
_entity.pdbx_description
1 polymer ?
#
loop_
_entity_poly.entity_id
_entity_poly.type
_entity_poly.pdbx_seq_one_letter_code
_entity_poly.pdbx_strand_id
1 'polypeptide(L)' 'MQTPRGRHIATSKKANLLSTGCWASSGYSVQGCAQLEQKLRLCMDAPRNPNQKKNTINYHLSRMYPKIVGPHKRD' A
#
# COMPACT_ATOMS: atom_id res chain seq x y z
N MET A 1 -6.00 -8.38 -19.76
CA MET A 1 -6.45 -8.36 -18.36
C MET A 1 -5.27 -8.03 -17.46
N GLN A 2 -5.09 -6.77 -17.11
CA GLN A 2 -4.01 -6.33 -16.21
C GLN A 2 -4.42 -6.59 -14.76
N THR A 3 -3.68 -7.47 -14.09
CA THR A 3 -3.69 -7.60 -12.63
C THR A 3 -2.86 -6.48 -12.02
N PRO A 4 -3.45 -5.56 -11.22
CA PRO A 4 -2.66 -4.57 -10.52
C PRO A 4 -2.01 -5.22 -9.29
N ARG A 5 -0.87 -5.91 -9.50
CA ARG A 5 0.07 -6.18 -8.42
C ARG A 5 0.73 -4.84 -8.05
N GLY A 6 0.40 -4.28 -6.88
CA GLY A 6 1.23 -3.22 -6.30
C GLY A 6 0.55 -2.03 -5.62
N ARG A 7 -0.71 -2.13 -5.15
CA ARG A 7 -1.29 -1.03 -4.35
C ARG A 7 -2.06 -1.51 -3.11
N HIS A 8 -1.36 -2.23 -2.22
CA HIS A 8 -1.80 -2.48 -0.84
C HIS A 8 -1.39 -1.35 0.14
N ILE A 9 -1.26 -0.12 -0.36
CA ILE A 9 -1.24 1.04 0.55
C ILE A 9 -2.67 1.22 1.05
N ALA A 10 -2.86 1.08 2.36
CA ALA A 10 -4.11 1.39 3.04
C ALA A 10 -4.59 2.76 2.56
N THR A 11 -5.61 2.75 1.70
CA THR A 11 -6.13 3.91 1.00
C THR A 11 -6.56 5.00 1.98
N SER A 12 -6.98 4.62 3.18
CA SER A 12 -7.56 5.56 4.17
C SER A 12 -6.51 6.47 4.83
N LYS A 13 -5.31 5.96 5.17
CA LYS A 13 -4.26 6.82 5.78
C LYS A 13 -3.73 7.85 4.77
N LYS A 14 -3.55 7.43 3.51
CA LYS A 14 -3.05 8.31 2.44
C LYS A 14 -4.14 9.29 1.97
N ALA A 15 -5.41 8.89 1.99
CA ALA A 15 -6.54 9.76 1.67
C ALA A 15 -6.75 10.85 2.72
N ASN A 16 -6.60 10.54 4.02
CA ASN A 16 -6.73 11.54 5.08
C ASN A 16 -5.68 12.65 4.97
N LEU A 17 -4.42 12.27 4.70
CA LEU A 17 -3.33 13.23 4.46
C LEU A 17 -3.58 14.09 3.21
N LEU A 18 -4.21 13.53 2.17
CA LEU A 18 -4.53 14.27 0.95
C LEU A 18 -5.66 15.29 1.18
N SER A 19 -6.66 14.96 2.00
CA SER A 19 -7.76 15.87 2.35
C SER A 19 -7.31 17.07 3.17
N THR A 20 -6.48 16.85 4.20
CA THR A 20 -5.88 17.96 4.96
C THR A 20 -4.93 18.77 4.10
N GLY A 21 -4.19 18.14 3.18
CA GLY A 21 -3.38 18.83 2.17
C GLY A 21 -4.22 19.73 1.25
N CYS A 22 -5.45 19.33 0.91
CA CYS A 22 -6.36 20.14 0.09
C CYS A 22 -6.87 21.38 0.85
N TRP A 23 -7.23 21.23 2.13
CA TRP A 23 -7.59 22.38 2.98
C TRP A 23 -6.38 23.28 3.30
N ALA A 24 -5.19 22.70 3.47
CA ALA A 24 -3.97 23.46 3.75
C ALA A 24 -3.48 24.25 2.52
N SER A 25 -3.65 23.71 1.31
CA SER A 25 -3.14 24.33 0.08
C SER A 25 -4.13 25.32 -0.52
N SER A 26 -5.43 25.03 -0.43
CA SER A 26 -6.45 25.75 -1.20
C SER A 26 -7.45 26.50 -0.32
N GLY A 27 -7.32 26.41 1.02
CA GLY A 27 -8.27 26.98 1.96
C GLY A 27 -9.44 26.03 2.27
N TYR A 28 -10.11 26.29 3.39
CA TYR A 28 -11.24 25.48 3.85
C TYR A 28 -12.37 25.51 2.81
N SER A 29 -12.86 24.34 2.40
CA SER A 29 -14.06 24.18 1.55
C SER A 29 -14.03 24.81 0.13
N VAL A 30 -12.89 24.77 -0.56
CA VAL A 30 -12.90 25.10 -2.01
C VAL A 30 -13.52 23.98 -2.86
N GLN A 31 -14.27 24.37 -3.90
CA GLN A 31 -14.92 23.46 -4.88
C GLN A 31 -13.97 22.40 -5.47
N GLY A 32 -12.66 22.68 -5.55
CA GLY A 32 -11.65 21.74 -6.03
C GLY A 32 -11.44 20.50 -5.13
N CYS A 33 -11.80 20.56 -3.84
CA CYS A 33 -11.66 19.44 -2.91
C CYS A 33 -12.89 18.52 -2.86
N ALA A 34 -14.02 18.88 -3.48
CA ALA A 34 -15.29 18.15 -3.35
C ALA A 34 -15.19 16.68 -3.84
N GLN A 35 -14.51 16.46 -4.96
CA GLN A 35 -14.28 15.10 -5.48
C GLN A 35 -13.37 14.28 -4.56
N LEU A 36 -12.39 14.94 -3.92
CA LEU A 36 -11.48 14.29 -2.99
C LEU A 36 -12.19 13.91 -1.69
N GLU A 37 -13.04 14.79 -1.16
CA GLU A 37 -13.87 14.52 0.04
C GLU A 37 -14.82 13.33 -0.18
N GLN A 38 -15.45 13.25 -1.37
CA GLN A 38 -16.30 12.12 -1.71
C GLN A 38 -15.52 10.80 -1.75
N LYS A 39 -14.30 10.80 -2.31
CA LYS A 39 -13.43 9.62 -2.32
C LYS A 39 -12.89 9.28 -0.92
N LEU A 40 -12.62 10.27 -0.07
CA LEU A 40 -12.22 10.06 1.31
C LEU A 40 -13.34 9.39 2.11
N ARG A 41 -14.58 9.86 1.96
CA ARG A 41 -15.74 9.28 2.66
C ARG A 41 -15.90 7.80 2.34
N LEU A 42 -15.90 7.46 1.05
CA LEU A 42 -15.92 6.08 0.59
C LEU A 42 -14.77 5.24 1.16
N CYS A 43 -13.62 5.87 1.43
CA CYS A 43 -12.45 5.21 1.96
C CYS A 43 -12.45 5.05 3.49
N MET A 44 -13.16 5.91 4.22
CA MET A 44 -13.34 5.83 5.67
C MET A 44 -14.48 4.90 6.06
N ASP A 45 -15.55 4.87 5.25
CA ASP A 45 -16.70 3.97 5.43
C ASP A 45 -16.34 2.52 5.08
N ALA A 46 -15.31 2.31 4.27
CA ALA A 46 -14.83 0.96 3.93
C ALA A 46 -14.16 0.28 5.14
N PRO A 47 -14.52 -0.99 5.44
CA PRO A 47 -13.88 -1.73 6.52
C PRO A 47 -12.39 -1.95 6.22
N ARG A 48 -11.56 -1.87 7.27
CA ARG A 48 -10.11 -2.07 7.15
C ARG A 48 -9.83 -3.47 6.61
N ASN A 49 -9.05 -3.55 5.52
CA ASN A 49 -8.62 -4.84 4.97
C ASN A 49 -7.83 -5.61 6.05
N PRO A 50 -8.18 -6.88 6.32
CA PRO A 50 -7.40 -7.71 7.24
C PRO A 50 -5.94 -7.78 6.78
N ASN A 51 -5.02 -7.82 7.75
CA ASN A 51 -3.60 -7.89 7.43
C ASN A 51 -3.35 -9.08 6.49
N GLN A 52 -2.77 -8.79 5.33
CA GLN A 52 -2.41 -9.84 4.36
C GLN A 52 -1.44 -10.81 5.03
N LYS A 53 -1.70 -12.12 4.86
CA LYS A 53 -0.79 -13.16 5.36
C LYS A 53 0.60 -12.92 4.77
N LYS A 54 1.60 -12.83 5.64
CA LYS A 54 3.00 -12.67 5.21
C LYS A 54 3.38 -13.85 4.32
N ASN A 55 4.03 -13.56 3.20
CA ASN A 55 4.50 -14.58 2.29
C ASN A 55 5.74 -15.28 2.89
N THR A 56 5.74 -16.61 2.94
CA THR A 56 6.82 -17.43 3.50
C THR A 56 7.89 -17.81 2.48
N ILE A 57 7.87 -17.25 1.26
CA ILE A 57 8.89 -17.51 0.23
C ILE A 57 10.31 -17.35 0.80
N ASN A 58 10.60 -16.26 1.51
CA ASN A 58 11.94 -16.04 2.08
C ASN A 58 12.36 -17.17 3.02
N TYR A 59 11.43 -17.71 3.83
CA TYR A 59 11.71 -18.85 4.71
C TYR A 59 12.11 -20.10 3.93
N HIS A 60 11.41 -20.41 2.83
CA HIS A 60 11.72 -21.57 2.00
C HIS A 60 13.00 -21.37 1.18
N LEU A 61 13.23 -20.17 0.65
CA LEU A 61 14.44 -19.83 -0.10
C LEU A 61 15.70 -19.99 0.77
N SER A 62 15.70 -19.49 2.01
CA SER A 62 16.86 -19.64 2.92
C SER A 62 17.23 -21.09 3.19
N ARG A 63 16.24 -21.97 3.30
CA ARG A 63 16.46 -23.41 3.57
C ARG A 63 16.95 -24.16 2.34
N MET A 64 16.53 -23.73 1.15
CA MET A 64 16.92 -24.35 -0.12
C MET A 64 18.23 -23.77 -0.66
N TYR A 65 18.59 -22.55 -0.27
CA TYR A 65 19.81 -21.85 -0.70
C TYR A 65 21.08 -22.73 -0.65
N PRO A 66 21.41 -23.43 0.45
CA PRO A 66 22.62 -24.27 0.51
C PRO A 66 22.60 -25.51 -0.42
N LYS A 67 21.43 -25.88 -0.95
CA LYS A 67 21.27 -27.00 -1.88
C LYS A 67 21.21 -26.56 -3.34
N ILE A 68 20.95 -25.28 -3.58
CA ILE A 68 20.81 -24.69 -4.92
C ILE A 68 22.08 -23.94 -5.32
N VAL A 69 22.79 -23.36 -4.36
CA VAL A 69 24.06 -22.68 -4.63
C VAL A 69 25.14 -23.72 -4.91
N GLY A 70 25.70 -23.67 -6.13
CA GLY A 70 26.90 -24.45 -6.48
C GLY A 70 28.11 -24.03 -5.65
N PRO A 71 29.26 -24.72 -5.77
CA PRO A 71 30.45 -24.46 -4.97
C PRO A 71 30.85 -22.98 -5.08
N HIS A 72 30.63 -22.24 -3.99
CA HIS A 72 30.98 -20.83 -3.91
C HIS A 72 32.44 -20.72 -3.50
N LYS A 73 33.26 -20.06 -4.33
CA LYS A 73 34.65 -19.78 -4.00
C LYS A 73 34.63 -18.72 -2.90
N ARG A 74 35.11 -19.06 -1.71
CA ARG A 74 35.42 -18.06 -0.69
C ARG A 74 36.68 -17.35 -1.18
N ASP A 75 36.55 -16.06 -1.50
CA ASP A 75 37.71 -15.18 -1.61
C ASP A 75 38.30 -14.97 -0.20
#